data_AF-A0A9R0W5P1-F1
#
_entry.id   AF-A0A9R0W5P1-F1
#
_cell.length_a   1.000
_cell.length_b   1.000
_cell.length_c   1.000
_cell.angle_alpha   90.00
_cell.angle_beta   90.00
_cell.angle_gamma   90.00
#
_symmetry.space_group_name_H-M   'P 1'
#
loop_
_entity.id
_entity.type
_entity.pdbx_description
1 polymer ?
#
loop_
_entity_poly.entity_id
_entity_poly.type
_entity_poly.pdbx_seq_one_letter_code
_entity_poly.pdbx_strand_id
1 'polypeptide(L)'
;MLGESYKIDDCKPSFGPVAVDARLRAVYQEAVNLVGMEGPREEVISWLMNTQKKVKVVSVVGFGGLGKTTLAKQVFDKVKGHFDCVAFFSVSQRPDLRVLLNRLQLKLGINVSSHDCGFDDIIEELRKYVPYCS
;
A
#
# COMPACT_ATOMS: atom_id res chain seq x y z
N MET A 1 -42.73 -8.28 -9.74
CA MET A 1 -41.80 -8.47 -8.61
C MET A 1 -41.51 -7.09 -8.03
N LEU A 2 -42.19 -6.72 -6.96
CA LEU A 2 -41.97 -5.47 -6.24
C LEU A 2 -40.76 -5.67 -5.30
N GLY A 3 -39.77 -4.78 -5.39
CA GLY A 3 -38.69 -4.70 -4.42
C GLY A 3 -39.16 -3.97 -3.18
N GLU A 4 -39.09 -4.62 -2.02
CA GLU A 4 -39.29 -3.96 -0.73
C GLU A 4 -38.01 -3.18 -0.38
N SER A 5 -38.18 -1.90 -0.08
CA SER A 5 -37.09 -1.01 0.35
C SER A 5 -37.03 -0.99 1.87
N TYR A 6 -35.84 -1.18 2.43
CA TYR A 6 -35.59 -1.04 3.86
C TYR A 6 -35.64 0.44 4.23
N LYS A 7 -36.45 0.79 5.23
CA LYS A 7 -36.42 2.12 5.86
C LYS A 7 -35.35 2.11 6.93
N ILE A 8 -34.41 3.04 6.84
CA ILE A 8 -33.54 3.37 7.97
C ILE A 8 -34.36 4.28 8.86
N ASP A 9 -34.76 3.78 10.04
CA ASP A 9 -35.37 4.63 11.05
C ASP A 9 -34.37 5.71 11.49
N ASP A 10 -34.85 6.94 11.62
CA ASP A 10 -34.07 8.09 12.10
C ASP A 10 -33.56 7.83 13.53
N CYS A 11 -32.35 7.28 13.63
CA CYS A 11 -31.65 7.14 14.90
C CYS A 11 -31.28 8.53 15.43
N LYS A 12 -32.08 9.06 16.36
CA LYS A 12 -31.75 10.24 17.17
C LYS A 12 -30.39 9.99 17.87
N PRO A 13 -29.33 10.74 17.57
CA PRO A 13 -28.02 10.46 18.14
C PRO A 13 -28.04 10.80 19.64
N SER A 14 -28.02 9.77 20.48
CA SER A 14 -27.75 9.96 21.91
C SER A 14 -26.25 10.28 22.05
N PHE A 15 -25.94 11.55 22.29
CA PHE A 15 -24.58 12.00 22.62
C PHE A 15 -24.24 11.60 24.07
N GLY A 16 -23.98 10.32 24.28
CA GLY A 16 -23.32 9.80 25.48
C GLY A 16 -21.92 9.30 25.13
N PRO A 17 -20.99 9.20 26.10
CA PRO A 17 -19.74 8.50 25.88
C PRO A 17 -20.06 7.02 25.64
N VAL A 18 -20.05 6.60 24.37
CA VAL A 18 -20.18 5.19 24.02
C VAL A 18 -18.83 4.55 24.25
N ALA A 19 -18.78 3.52 25.10
CA ALA A 19 -17.58 2.75 25.31
C ALA A 19 -17.11 2.16 23.96
N VAL A 20 -15.89 2.48 23.56
CA VAL A 20 -15.31 1.97 22.32
C VAL A 20 -15.17 0.44 22.44
N ASP A 21 -15.82 -0.29 21.54
CA ASP A 21 -15.75 -1.74 21.51
C ASP A 21 -14.30 -2.22 21.37
N ALA A 22 -13.90 -3.18 22.19
CA ALA A 22 -12.53 -3.70 22.20
C ALA A 22 -12.11 -4.31 20.84
N ARG A 23 -13.06 -4.83 20.06
CA ARG A 23 -12.83 -5.34 18.70
C ARG A 23 -12.54 -4.20 17.74
N LEU A 24 -13.17 -3.04 17.91
CA LEU A 24 -12.85 -1.85 17.13
C LEU A 24 -11.40 -1.42 17.38
N ARG A 25 -10.96 -1.48 18.65
CA ARG A 25 -9.58 -1.22 19.02
C ARG A 25 -8.60 -2.21 18.40
N ALA A 26 -8.97 -3.49 18.31
CA ALA A 26 -8.18 -4.51 17.62
C ALA A 26 -8.09 -4.28 16.09
N VAL A 27 -9.16 -3.76 15.47
CA VAL A 27 -9.18 -3.39 14.05
C VAL A 27 -8.26 -2.21 13.75
N TYR A 28 -8.16 -1.25 14.68
CA TYR A 28 -7.26 -0.09 14.57
C TYR A 28 -5.90 -0.29 15.27
N GLN A 29 -5.63 -1.46 15.83
CA GLN A 29 -4.37 -1.73 16.51
C GLN A 29 -3.22 -1.57 15.50
N GLU A 30 -2.24 -0.75 15.85
CA GLU A 30 -1.10 -0.51 14.99
C GLU A 30 -0.36 -1.81 14.66
N ALA A 31 0.19 -1.87 13.44
CA ALA A 31 0.93 -3.01 12.90
C ALA A 31 2.11 -3.48 13.78
N VAL A 32 2.49 -2.69 14.79
CA VAL A 32 3.56 -2.94 15.76
C VAL A 32 3.27 -4.13 16.67
N ASN A 33 1.99 -4.48 16.91
CA ASN A 33 1.61 -5.58 17.81
C ASN A 33 1.23 -6.89 17.10
N LEU A 34 1.53 -7.03 15.81
CA LEU A 34 1.18 -8.24 15.05
C LEU A 34 2.15 -9.39 15.34
N VAL A 35 1.66 -10.36 16.11
CA VAL A 35 2.41 -11.57 16.49
C VAL A 35 2.52 -12.53 15.29
N GLY A 36 3.62 -13.27 15.19
CA GLY A 36 3.82 -14.31 14.17
C GLY A 36 4.26 -13.81 12.80
N MET A 37 4.42 -12.49 12.63
CA MET A 37 4.90 -11.89 11.38
C MET A 37 6.42 -11.70 11.32
N GLU A 38 7.14 -11.89 12.44
CA GLU A 38 8.61 -11.69 12.53
C GLU A 38 9.36 -12.53 11.48
N GLY A 39 9.20 -13.86 11.51
CA GLY A 39 9.93 -14.77 10.61
C GLY A 39 9.72 -14.45 9.12
N PRO A 40 8.48 -14.47 8.61
CA PRO A 40 8.21 -14.15 7.21
C PRO A 40 8.68 -12.75 6.80
N ARG A 41 8.64 -11.78 7.72
CA ARG A 41 9.10 -10.42 7.44
C ARG A 41 10.62 -10.39 7.28
N GLU A 42 11.37 -10.95 8.23
CA GLU A 42 12.83 -10.97 8.16
C GLU A 42 13.33 -11.76 6.94
N GLU A 43 12.65 -12.84 6.57
CA GLU A 43 12.94 -13.60 5.36
C GLU A 43 12.82 -12.74 4.10
N VAL A 44 11.70 -12.03 3.92
CA VAL A 44 11.51 -11.14 2.77
C VAL A 44 12.53 -10.00 2.77
N ILE A 45 12.85 -9.43 3.93
CA ILE A 45 13.88 -8.39 4.06
C ILE A 45 15.25 -8.92 3.62
N SER A 46 15.61 -10.14 4.02
CA SER A 46 16.90 -10.74 3.64
C SER A 46 17.05 -10.85 2.12
N TRP A 47 15.97 -11.20 1.41
CA TRP A 47 15.96 -11.24 -0.06
C TRP A 47 16.09 -9.84 -0.66
N LEU A 48 15.38 -8.86 -0.11
CA LEU A 48 15.42 -7.46 -0.57
C LEU A 48 16.78 -6.80 -0.31
N MET A 49 17.50 -7.17 0.74
CA MET A 49 18.80 -6.56 1.12
C MET A 49 20.03 -7.22 0.48
N ASN A 50 19.88 -8.38 -0.16
CA ASN A 50 21.00 -9.08 -0.83
C ASN A 50 21.64 -8.30 -2.02
N THR A 51 22.85 -7.79 -1.93
CA THR A 51 23.44 -6.87 -2.93
C THR A 51 23.77 -7.47 -4.32
N GLN A 52 23.49 -8.75 -4.58
CA GLN A 52 23.86 -9.41 -5.84
C GLN A 52 23.12 -8.93 -7.10
N LYS A 53 21.99 -8.25 -7.00
CA LYS A 53 21.19 -7.78 -8.14
C LYS A 53 20.82 -6.30 -8.02
N LYS A 54 20.93 -5.56 -9.13
CA LYS A 54 20.55 -4.13 -9.22
C LYS A 54 19.04 -3.88 -9.11
N VAL A 55 18.21 -4.78 -9.60
CA VAL A 55 16.73 -4.69 -9.51
C VAL A 55 16.19 -6.01 -8.99
N LYS A 56 15.26 -5.95 -8.04
CA LYS A 56 14.65 -7.12 -7.41
C LYS A 56 13.14 -6.97 -7.32
N VAL A 57 12.47 -8.08 -7.49
CA VAL A 57 11.03 -8.20 -7.33
C VAL A 57 10.76 -9.39 -6.42
N VAL A 58 10.01 -9.16 -5.34
CA VAL A 58 9.52 -10.20 -4.43
C VAL A 58 8.01 -10.20 -4.51
N SER A 59 7.42 -11.39 -4.67
CA SER A 59 5.97 -11.59 -4.72
C SER A 59 5.50 -12.35 -3.49
N VAL A 60 4.48 -11.84 -2.81
CA VAL A 60 3.83 -12.51 -1.67
C VAL A 60 2.50 -13.08 -2.16
N VAL A 61 2.41 -14.42 -2.23
CA VAL A 61 1.26 -15.15 -2.76
C VAL A 61 0.59 -16.01 -1.68
N GLY A 62 -0.70 -16.31 -1.86
CA GLY A 62 -1.46 -17.13 -0.91
C GLY A 62 -2.95 -16.78 -0.90
N PHE A 63 -3.72 -17.54 -0.14
CA PHE A 63 -5.17 -17.38 0.01
C PHE A 63 -5.59 -16.01 0.59
N GLY A 64 -6.86 -15.65 0.39
CA GLY A 64 -7.47 -14.45 0.99
C GLY A 64 -7.43 -14.50 2.51
N GLY A 65 -7.32 -13.35 3.17
CA GLY A 65 -7.32 -13.26 4.63
C GLY A 65 -5.99 -13.60 5.34
N LEU A 66 -4.99 -14.16 4.66
CA LEU A 66 -3.69 -14.53 5.26
C LEU A 66 -2.78 -13.35 5.65
N GLY A 67 -3.22 -12.10 5.47
CA GLY A 67 -2.42 -10.93 5.83
C GLY A 67 -1.25 -10.61 4.88
N LYS A 68 -1.30 -11.04 3.60
CA LYS A 68 -0.24 -10.75 2.61
C LYS A 68 0.08 -9.25 2.47
N THR A 69 -0.96 -8.43 2.36
CA THR A 69 -0.82 -6.97 2.30
C THR A 69 -0.23 -6.41 3.59
N THR A 70 -0.57 -7.02 4.73
CA THR A 70 -0.03 -6.67 6.04
C THR A 70 1.46 -6.98 6.13
N LEU A 71 1.88 -8.17 5.66
CA LEU A 71 3.30 -8.55 5.59
C LEU A 71 4.08 -7.57 4.70
N ALA A 72 3.57 -7.29 3.49
CA ALA A 72 4.21 -6.32 2.59
C ALA A 72 4.32 -4.92 3.22
N LYS A 73 3.31 -4.49 3.98
CA LYS A 73 3.34 -3.22 4.70
C LYS A 73 4.38 -3.21 5.82
N GLN A 74 4.48 -4.27 6.62
CA GLN A 74 5.49 -4.35 7.68
C GLN A 74 6.92 -4.37 7.12
N VAL A 75 7.16 -5.13 6.05
CA VAL A 75 8.45 -5.11 5.33
C VAL A 75 8.75 -3.69 4.89
N PHE A 76 7.82 -3.04 4.18
CA PHE A 76 7.97 -1.66 3.71
C PHE A 76 8.32 -0.70 4.85
N ASP A 77 7.56 -0.71 5.96
CA ASP A 77 7.80 0.20 7.08
C ASP A 77 9.15 -0.02 7.75
N LYS A 78 9.64 -1.27 7.79
CA LYS A 78 10.94 -1.61 8.38
C LYS A 78 12.11 -1.22 7.48
N VAL A 79 11.97 -1.36 6.16
CA VAL A 79 13.08 -1.15 5.23
C VAL A 79 13.11 0.22 4.57
N LYS A 80 12.01 0.99 4.58
CA LYS A 80 11.90 2.26 3.83
C LYS A 80 13.04 3.26 4.09
N GLY A 81 13.66 3.26 5.28
CA GLY A 81 14.79 4.14 5.59
C GLY A 81 16.13 3.70 4.98
N HIS A 82 16.19 2.53 4.36
CA HIS A 82 17.39 2.00 3.66
C HIS A 82 17.37 2.32 2.16
N PHE A 83 16.28 2.91 1.66
CA PHE A 83 16.11 3.22 0.26
C PHE A 83 15.97 4.72 0.04
N ASP A 84 16.56 5.24 -1.03
CA ASP A 84 16.48 6.67 -1.36
C ASP A 84 15.07 7.07 -1.81
N CYS A 85 14.37 6.14 -2.47
CA CYS A 85 13.04 6.36 -3.02
C CYS A 85 12.10 5.26 -2.57
N VAL A 86 10.97 5.64 -1.98
CA VAL A 86 10.00 4.69 -1.44
C VAL A 86 8.57 5.07 -1.84
N ALA A 87 7.84 4.10 -2.37
CA ALA A 87 6.43 4.26 -2.67
C ALA A 87 5.65 3.01 -2.24
N PHE A 88 4.53 3.23 -1.56
CA PHE A 88 3.58 2.17 -1.20
C PHE A 88 2.16 2.64 -1.50
N PHE A 89 1.42 1.92 -2.33
CA PHE A 89 0.05 2.26 -2.72
C PHE A 89 -0.72 0.99 -3.11
N SER A 90 -2.04 1.05 -2.98
CA SER A 90 -2.93 0.03 -3.50
C SER A 90 -3.21 0.24 -4.98
N VAL A 91 -3.37 -0.87 -5.70
CA VAL A 91 -3.78 -0.91 -7.10
C VAL A 91 -5.16 -1.59 -7.17
N SER A 92 -6.08 -1.03 -7.92
CA SER A 92 -7.41 -1.63 -8.15
C SER A 92 -7.30 -2.86 -9.05
N GLN A 93 -8.30 -3.74 -9.02
CA GLN A 93 -8.37 -4.92 -9.90
C GLN A 93 -8.36 -4.52 -11.39
N ARG A 94 -8.96 -3.38 -11.72
CA ARG A 94 -8.91 -2.74 -13.03
C ARG A 94 -8.19 -1.41 -12.89
N PRO A 95 -6.86 -1.39 -13.02
CA PRO A 95 -6.10 -0.16 -12.88
C PRO A 95 -6.26 0.71 -14.12
N ASP A 96 -6.55 1.99 -13.90
CA ASP A 96 -6.23 3.01 -14.89
C ASP A 96 -4.73 3.29 -14.77
N LEU A 97 -3.97 2.92 -15.81
CA LEU A 97 -2.53 3.03 -15.80
C LEU A 97 -2.07 4.50 -15.74
N ARG A 98 -2.83 5.46 -16.29
CA ARG A 98 -2.45 6.88 -16.29
C ARG A 98 -2.53 7.39 -14.87
N VAL A 99 -3.66 7.11 -14.23
CA VAL A 99 -3.89 7.47 -12.84
C VAL A 99 -2.84 6.80 -11.93
N LEU A 100 -2.51 5.54 -12.18
CA LEU A 100 -1.51 4.81 -11.41
C LEU A 100 -0.12 5.46 -11.51
N LEU A 101 0.34 5.75 -12.72
CA LEU A 101 1.64 6.32 -12.98
C LEU A 101 1.73 7.77 -12.45
N ASN A 102 0.68 8.57 -12.59
CA ASN A 102 0.60 9.90 -12.00
C ASN A 102 0.69 9.85 -10.46
N ARG A 103 -0.01 8.90 -9.83
CA ARG A 103 0.07 8.70 -8.37
C ARG A 103 1.46 8.27 -7.92
N LEU A 104 2.15 7.46 -8.73
CA LEU A 104 3.54 7.07 -8.52
C LEU A 104 4.48 8.27 -8.58
N GLN A 105 4.39 9.10 -9.62
CA GLN A 105 5.19 10.32 -9.75
C GLN A 105 4.99 11.27 -8.57
N LEU A 106 3.73 11.52 -8.20
CA LEU A 106 3.39 12.36 -7.05
C LEU A 106 4.00 11.82 -5.74
N LYS A 107 3.99 10.50 -5.53
CA LYS A 107 4.61 9.89 -4.34
C LYS A 107 6.14 9.98 -4.33
N LEU A 108 6.76 9.95 -5.51
CA LEU A 108 8.22 10.00 -5.67
C LEU A 108 8.75 11.43 -5.81
N GLY A 109 7.89 12.45 -5.87
CA GLY A 109 8.31 13.85 -6.03
C GLY A 109 8.88 14.16 -7.41
N ILE A 110 8.52 13.38 -8.44
CA ILE A 110 9.01 13.59 -9.80
C ILE A 110 8.19 14.70 -10.45
N ASN A 111 8.81 15.86 -10.68
CA ASN A 111 8.18 16.99 -11.36
C ASN A 111 8.30 16.82 -12.87
N VAL A 112 7.29 16.22 -13.52
CA VAL A 112 7.23 16.19 -14.99
C VAL A 112 6.68 17.53 -15.49
N SER A 113 7.56 18.32 -16.10
CA SER A 113 7.22 19.60 -16.71
C SER A 113 6.58 19.39 -18.09
N SER A 114 5.29 19.05 -18.15
CA SER A 114 4.43 19.44 -19.29
C SER A 114 2.98 19.06 -19.04
N HIS A 115 2.07 19.93 -19.47
CA HIS A 115 0.62 19.75 -19.36
C HIS A 115 0.04 18.71 -20.35
N ASP A 116 0.88 17.96 -21.07
CA ASP A 116 0.43 16.93 -22.03
C ASP A 116 1.50 15.83 -22.24
N CYS A 117 1.87 15.12 -21.17
CA CYS A 117 2.74 13.94 -21.28
C CYS A 117 1.93 12.69 -21.65
N GLY A 118 2.38 12.01 -22.71
CA GLY A 118 1.94 10.69 -23.09
C GLY A 118 2.28 9.66 -22.01
N PHE A 119 1.64 8.49 -22.11
CA PHE A 119 1.95 7.37 -21.22
C PHE A 119 3.42 6.96 -21.26
N ASP A 120 4.02 6.98 -22.46
CA ASP A 120 5.39 6.56 -22.68
C ASP A 120 6.39 7.54 -22.04
N ASP A 121 6.11 8.84 -22.11
CA ASP A 121 6.96 9.88 -21.50
C ASP A 121 7.09 9.67 -19.98
N ILE A 122 5.98 9.33 -19.32
CA ILE A 122 5.95 9.04 -17.89
C ILE A 122 6.78 7.79 -17.56
N ILE A 123 6.68 6.74 -18.38
CA ILE A 123 7.42 5.50 -18.19
C ILE A 123 8.92 5.73 -18.37
N GLU A 124 9.31 6.48 -19.40
CA GLU A 124 10.70 6.83 -19.65
C GLU A 124 11.29 7.64 -18.49
N GLU A 125 10.54 8.60 -17.95
CA GLU A 125 11.02 9.41 -16.84
C GLU A 125 11.18 8.58 -15.55
N LEU A 126 10.23 7.69 -15.27
CA LEU A 126 10.35 6.74 -14.15
C LEU A 126 11.57 5.82 -14.33
N ARG A 127 11.83 5.33 -15.55
CA ARG A 127 13.01 4.50 -15.85
C ARG A 127 14.33 5.23 -15.63
N LYS A 128 14.37 6.55 -15.85
CA LYS A 128 15.55 7.36 -15.51
C LYS A 128 15.73 7.49 -14.01
N TYR A 129 14.65 7.50 -13.24
CA TYR A 129 14.69 7.66 -11.78
C TYR A 129 15.15 6.40 -11.04
N VAL A 130 14.74 5.21 -11.48
CA VAL A 130 15.04 3.93 -10.80
C VAL A 130 16.54 3.70 -10.52
N PRO A 131 17.48 3.98 -11.43
CA PRO A 131 18.92 3.83 -11.16
C PRO A 131 19.50 4.75 -10.07
N TYR A 132 18.84 5.87 -9.76
CA TYR A 132 19.28 6.82 -8.73
C TYR A 132 18.68 6.52 -7.35
N CYS A 133 17.79 5.53 -7.29
CA CYS A 133 17.18 5.07 -6.05
C CYS A 133 17.92 3.82 -5.57
N SER A 134 18.77 3.95 -4.56
CA SER A 134 19.39 2.80 -3.86
C SER A 134 18.37 2.10 -3.00
#